data_AF-A0A945ZJQ7-F1
#
_entry.id   AF-A0A945ZJQ7-F1
#
_cell.length_a   1.000
_cell.length_b   1.000
_cell.length_c   1.000
_cell.angle_alpha   90.00
_cell.angle_beta   90.00
_cell.angle_gamma   90.00
#
_symmetry.space_group_name_H-M   'P 1'
#
loop_
_entity.id
_entity.type
_entity.pdbx_description
1 polymer ?
#
loop_
_entity_poly.entity_id
_entity_poly.type
_entity_poly.pdbx_seq_one_letter_code
_entity_poly.pdbx_strand_id
1 'polypeptide(L)'
;MNLSRKIFSNTFWQVFGRLVTALVGVISIKLITNSMTTSAYGMYTTLFELVGFFAIMADFGLYTICVQQMAEKKHSQEKILANVLSIRLVLIVVTLGLASIAIPLIPKYADTLIAKNVALVSLTTSFALAAGTISSLLQYRLKMIWFSVAQILGKIVTVTGIFFVIKASMFS
;
A
#
# COMPACT_ATOMS: atom_id res chain seq x y z
N MET A 1 -25.05 -9.54 -22.26
CA MET A 1 -25.13 -9.36 -20.78
C MET A 1 -25.52 -7.93 -20.49
N ASN A 2 -26.59 -7.69 -19.73
CA ASN A 2 -27.03 -6.33 -19.36
C ASN A 2 -25.98 -5.61 -18.50
N LEU A 3 -25.74 -4.33 -18.83
CA LEU A 3 -24.76 -3.44 -18.19
C LEU A 3 -24.93 -3.42 -16.66
N SER A 4 -26.17 -3.45 -16.18
CA SER A 4 -26.55 -3.47 -14.76
C SER A 4 -26.04 -4.72 -14.02
N ARG A 5 -26.09 -5.90 -14.65
CA ARG A 5 -25.57 -7.15 -14.07
C ARG A 5 -24.05 -7.17 -14.00
N LYS A 6 -23.38 -6.53 -14.96
CA LYS A 6 -21.91 -6.38 -14.99
C LYS A 6 -21.42 -5.41 -13.93
N ILE A 7 -22.12 -4.27 -13.74
CA ILE A 7 -21.82 -3.29 -12.69
C ILE A 7 -22.04 -3.90 -11.30
N PHE A 8 -23.18 -4.56 -11.09
CA PHE A 8 -23.48 -5.18 -9.79
C PHE A 8 -22.47 -6.27 -9.41
N SER A 9 -22.11 -7.14 -10.36
CA SER A 9 -21.09 -8.18 -10.13
C SER A 9 -19.71 -7.58 -9.79
N ASN A 10 -19.30 -6.51 -10.49
CA ASN A 10 -18.02 -5.84 -10.21
C ASN A 10 -17.99 -5.18 -8.84
N THR A 11 -19.04 -4.45 -8.48
CA THR A 11 -19.16 -3.80 -7.17
C THR A 11 -19.20 -4.83 -6.06
N PHE A 12 -19.94 -5.93 -6.25
CA PHE A 12 -19.99 -7.03 -5.29
C PHE A 12 -18.60 -7.63 -5.04
N TRP A 13 -17.85 -7.95 -6.10
CA TRP A 13 -16.48 -8.47 -5.97
C TRP A 13 -15.52 -7.48 -5.33
N GLN A 14 -15.63 -6.19 -5.61
CA GLN A 14 -14.81 -5.16 -4.95
C GLN A 14 -15.12 -5.06 -3.45
N VAL A 15 -16.39 -5.00 -3.07
CA VAL A 15 -16.81 -4.91 -1.66
C VAL A 15 -16.39 -6.16 -0.91
N PHE A 16 -16.63 -7.34 -1.50
CA PHE A 16 -16.23 -8.61 -0.90
C PHE A 16 -14.71 -8.71 -0.72
N GLY A 17 -13.92 -8.33 -1.73
CA GLY A 17 -12.47 -8.30 -1.64
C GLY A 17 -11.96 -7.36 -0.54
N ARG A 18 -12.58 -6.18 -0.38
CA ARG A 18 -12.25 -5.24 0.71
C ARG A 18 -12.58 -5.81 2.08
N LEU A 19 -13.73 -6.48 2.24
CA LEU A 19 -14.11 -7.13 3.49
C LEU A 19 -13.11 -8.21 3.90
N VAL A 20 -12.75 -9.10 2.97
CA VAL A 20 -11.74 -10.16 3.24
C VAL A 20 -10.40 -9.54 3.60
N THR A 21 -9.97 -8.51 2.87
CA THR A 21 -8.72 -7.81 3.13
C THR A 21 -8.69 -7.16 4.52
N ALA A 22 -9.82 -6.59 4.95
CA ALA A 22 -9.95 -6.00 6.28
C ALA A 22 -9.89 -7.07 7.39
N LEU A 23 -10.60 -8.19 7.24
CA LEU A 23 -10.56 -9.31 8.18
C LEU A 23 -9.15 -9.88 8.35
N VAL A 24 -8.45 -10.10 7.23
CA VAL A 24 -7.05 -10.55 7.24
C VAL A 24 -6.15 -9.53 7.94
N GLY A 25 -6.38 -8.23 7.72
CA GLY A 25 -5.66 -7.16 8.41
C GLY A 25 -5.81 -7.21 9.94
N VAL A 26 -7.03 -7.46 10.43
CA VAL A 26 -7.29 -7.61 11.88
C VAL A 26 -6.51 -8.78 12.47
N ILE A 27 -6.47 -9.92 11.76
CA ILE A 27 -5.71 -11.10 12.20
C ILE A 27 -4.21 -10.77 12.25
N SER A 28 -3.67 -10.07 11.25
CA SER A 28 -2.27 -9.64 11.24
C SER A 28 -1.92 -8.75 12.43
N ILE A 29 -2.76 -7.77 12.77
CA ILE A 29 -2.54 -6.90 13.93
C ILE A 29 -2.51 -7.73 15.21
N LYS A 30 -3.48 -8.63 15.40
CA LYS A 30 -3.55 -9.49 16.59
C LYS A 30 -2.30 -10.36 16.76
N LEU A 31 -1.74 -10.89 15.66
CA LEU A 31 -0.51 -11.67 15.69
C LEU A 31 0.69 -10.82 16.10
N ILE A 32 0.88 -9.66 15.48
CA ILE A 32 2.01 -8.75 15.77
C ILE A 32 1.96 -8.28 17.23
N THR A 33 0.79 -7.88 17.72
CA THR A 33 0.61 -7.41 19.10
C THR A 33 0.87 -8.51 20.14
N ASN A 34 0.56 -9.77 19.84
CA ASN A 34 0.86 -10.89 20.76
C ASN A 34 2.33 -11.33 20.72
N SER A 35 3.05 -11.11 19.61
CA SER A 35 4.44 -11.53 19.46
C SER A 35 5.46 -10.47 19.90
N MET A 36 5.06 -9.23 20.16
CA MET A 36 5.97 -8.13 20.49
C MET A 36 5.69 -7.53 21.87
N THR A 37 6.76 -7.15 22.58
CA THR A 37 6.65 -6.36 23.80
C THR A 37 6.08 -4.96 23.49
N THR A 38 5.34 -4.37 24.44
CA THR A 38 4.66 -3.07 24.28
C THR A 38 5.56 -1.95 23.76
N SER A 39 6.82 -1.88 24.23
CA SER A 39 7.82 -0.90 23.77
C SER A 39 8.19 -1.08 22.28
N ALA A 40 8.39 -2.33 21.84
CA ALA A 40 8.74 -2.63 20.45
C ALA A 40 7.56 -2.38 19.50
N TYR A 41 6.34 -2.69 19.94
CA TYR A 41 5.12 -2.37 19.17
C TYR A 41 4.89 -0.86 19.04
N GLY A 42 5.17 -0.08 20.09
CA GLY A 42 5.11 1.39 20.03
C GLY A 42 6.07 1.95 18.98
N MET A 43 7.33 1.53 18.99
CA MET A 43 8.32 1.94 17.98
C MET A 43 7.93 1.50 16.56
N TYR A 44 7.41 0.29 16.39
CA TYR A 44 6.89 -0.20 15.10
C TYR A 44 5.75 0.68 14.59
N THR A 45 4.77 0.96 15.43
CA THR A 45 3.59 1.75 15.05
C THR A 45 3.98 3.18 14.68
N THR A 46 4.81 3.84 15.50
CA THR A 46 5.32 5.18 15.20
C THR A 46 6.10 5.23 13.88
N LEU A 47 6.91 4.22 13.59
CA LEU A 47 7.64 4.15 12.31
C LEU A 47 6.69 4.09 11.12
N PHE A 48 5.68 3.23 11.18
CA PHE A 48 4.68 3.10 10.12
C PHE A 48 3.80 4.35 9.97
N GLU A 49 3.47 5.03 11.07
CA GLU A 49 2.74 6.30 11.04
C GLU A 49 3.55 7.42 10.40
N LEU A 50 4.83 7.56 10.77
CA LEU A 50 5.73 8.55 10.18
C LEU A 50 5.90 8.33 8.67
N VAL A 51 6.23 7.12 8.24
CA VAL A 51 6.35 6.79 6.81
C VAL A 51 5.00 6.92 6.11
N GLY A 52 3.91 6.52 6.77
CA GLY A 52 2.54 6.63 6.28
C GLY A 52 2.14 8.07 5.95
N PHE A 53 2.58 9.04 6.75
CA PHE A 53 2.35 10.46 6.47
C PHE A 53 2.97 10.88 5.13
N PHE A 54 4.23 10.51 4.88
CA PHE A 54 4.89 10.76 3.58
C PHE A 54 4.28 9.96 2.43
N ALA A 55 3.78 8.75 2.70
CA ALA A 55 3.08 7.93 1.72
C ALA A 55 1.75 8.56 1.28
N ILE A 56 1.00 9.17 2.19
CA ILE A 56 -0.22 9.93 1.86
C ILE A 56 0.13 11.13 0.96
N MET A 57 1.23 11.84 1.26
CA MET A 57 1.73 12.90 0.39
C MET A 57 2.15 12.35 -0.98
N ALA A 58 2.71 11.14 -1.06
CA ALA A 58 3.07 10.49 -2.33
C ALA A 58 1.84 10.20 -3.22
N ASP A 59 0.68 9.97 -2.60
CA ASP A 59 -0.55 9.70 -3.32
C ASP A 59 -1.17 10.99 -3.88
N PHE A 60 -1.07 12.09 -3.13
CA PHE A 60 -1.53 13.45 -3.47
C PHE A 60 -2.95 13.54 -4.11
N GLY A 61 -3.80 12.53 -3.87
CA GLY A 61 -5.13 12.45 -4.49
C GLY A 61 -5.09 12.23 -6.02
N LEU A 62 -3.96 11.79 -6.57
CA LEU A 62 -3.75 11.54 -8.00
C LEU A 62 -4.80 10.59 -8.59
N TYR A 63 -5.31 9.67 -7.78
CA TYR A 63 -6.43 8.81 -8.17
C TYR A 63 -7.69 9.62 -8.53
N THR A 64 -8.08 10.58 -7.69
CA THR A 64 -9.27 11.42 -7.91
C THR A 64 -9.11 12.29 -9.15
N ILE A 65 -7.92 12.87 -9.34
CA ILE A 65 -7.60 13.69 -10.52
C ILE A 65 -7.69 12.85 -11.79
N CYS A 66 -7.16 11.62 -11.77
CA CYS A 66 -7.22 10.69 -12.89
C CYS A 66 -8.68 10.37 -13.30
N VAL A 67 -9.53 10.06 -12.31
CA VAL A 67 -10.94 9.75 -12.55
C VAL A 67 -11.70 10.96 -13.12
N GLN A 68 -11.47 12.17 -12.58
CA GLN A 68 -12.08 13.39 -13.12
C GLN A 68 -11.65 13.64 -14.57
N GLN A 69 -10.35 13.56 -14.88
CA GLN A 69 -9.85 13.78 -16.25
C GLN A 69 -10.39 12.73 -17.24
N MET A 70 -10.53 11.48 -16.80
CA MET A 70 -11.13 10.43 -17.63
C MET A 70 -12.62 10.65 -17.90
N ALA A 71 -13.34 11.24 -16.94
CA ALA A 71 -14.76 11.57 -17.09
C ALA A 71 -14.98 12.72 -18.10
N GLU A 72 -14.05 13.67 -18.18
CA GLU A 72 -14.12 14.79 -19.13
C GLU A 72 -13.94 14.40 -20.60
N LYS A 73 -13.49 13.15 -20.91
CA LYS A 73 -13.27 12.60 -22.27
C LYS A 73 -12.41 13.47 -23.23
N LYS A 74 -11.73 14.52 -22.74
CA LYS A 74 -10.93 15.45 -23.56
C LYS A 74 -9.65 14.83 -24.13
N HIS A 75 -9.10 13.80 -23.49
CA HIS A 75 -7.87 13.14 -23.91
C HIS A 75 -8.01 11.63 -23.95
N SER A 76 -7.14 10.97 -24.72
CA SER A 76 -7.06 9.52 -24.71
C SER A 76 -6.75 9.03 -23.29
N GLN A 77 -7.53 8.07 -22.83
CA GLN A 77 -7.48 7.59 -21.46
C GLN A 77 -6.11 7.00 -21.10
N GLU A 78 -5.42 6.41 -22.09
CA GLU A 78 -4.06 5.90 -21.93
C GLU A 78 -3.05 7.01 -21.62
N LYS A 79 -3.22 8.21 -22.22
CA LYS A 79 -2.33 9.35 -22.01
C LYS A 79 -2.53 9.99 -20.63
N ILE A 80 -3.78 10.10 -20.17
CA ILE A 80 -4.11 10.55 -18.81
C ILE A 80 -3.49 9.61 -17.77
N LEU A 81 -3.69 8.30 -17.96
CA LEU A 81 -3.18 7.28 -17.06
C LEU A 81 -1.65 7.26 -17.01
N ALA A 82 -0.98 7.36 -18.17
CA ALA A 82 0.48 7.44 -18.24
C ALA A 82 1.01 8.68 -17.53
N ASN A 83 0.38 9.84 -17.71
CA ASN A 83 0.82 11.08 -17.05
C ASN A 83 0.66 11.01 -15.53
N VAL A 84 -0.49 10.52 -15.05
CA VAL A 84 -0.75 10.34 -13.61
C VAL A 84 0.24 9.35 -13.00
N LEU A 85 0.53 8.25 -13.71
CA LEU A 85 1.49 7.24 -13.28
C LEU A 85 2.91 7.82 -13.17
N SER A 86 3.35 8.59 -14.16
CA SER A 86 4.65 9.28 -14.13
C SER A 86 4.75 10.26 -12.97
N ILE A 87 3.72 11.08 -12.76
CA ILE A 87 3.68 12.04 -11.64
C ILE A 87 3.74 11.28 -10.30
N ARG A 88 3.00 10.17 -10.15
CA ARG A 88 3.02 9.35 -8.94
C ARG A 88 4.40 8.76 -8.65
N LEU A 89 5.08 8.24 -9.67
CA LEU A 89 6.43 7.69 -9.49
C LEU A 89 7.42 8.76 -9.01
N VAL A 90 7.35 9.98 -9.57
CA VAL A 90 8.17 11.10 -9.10
C VAL A 90 7.83 11.44 -7.64
N LEU A 91 6.55 11.54 -7.30
CA LEU A 91 6.10 11.81 -5.93
C LEU A 91 6.57 10.75 -4.94
N ILE A 92 6.47 9.46 -5.27
CA ILE A 92 6.97 8.35 -4.44
C ILE A 92 8.46 8.53 -4.15
N VAL A 93 9.27 8.79 -5.19
CA VAL A 93 10.73 8.95 -5.03
C VAL A 93 11.04 10.18 -4.18
N VAL A 94 10.35 11.29 -4.41
CA VAL A 94 10.58 12.55 -3.67
C VAL A 94 10.14 12.40 -2.21
N THR A 95 8.90 12.01 -1.93
CA THR A 95 8.38 12.02 -0.55
C THR A 95 8.95 10.90 0.30
N LEU A 96 9.07 9.67 -0.23
CA LEU A 96 9.64 8.55 0.54
C LEU A 96 11.17 8.57 0.57
N GLY A 97 11.80 9.16 -0.45
CA GLY A 97 13.23 9.53 -0.39
C GLY A 97 13.49 10.55 0.73
N LEU A 98 12.67 11.61 0.80
CA LEU A 98 12.72 12.58 1.88
C LEU A 98 12.45 11.95 3.25
N ALA A 99 11.46 11.06 3.38
CA ALA A 99 11.20 10.34 4.63
C ALA A 99 12.43 9.57 5.12
N SER A 100 13.12 8.89 4.21
CA SER A 100 14.31 8.07 4.51
C SER A 100 15.49 8.90 5.01
N ILE A 101 15.58 10.17 4.60
CA ILE A 101 16.67 11.08 5.00
C ILE A 101 16.25 11.90 6.24
N ALA A 102 15.02 12.40 6.28
CA ALA A 102 14.55 13.32 7.32
C ALA A 102 14.31 12.62 8.67
N ILE A 103 13.79 11.40 8.67
CA ILE A 103 13.44 10.70 9.91
C ILE A 103 14.67 10.34 10.77
N PRO A 104 15.79 9.83 10.19
CA PRO A 104 17.02 9.59 10.96
C PRO A 104 17.69 10.86 11.51
N LEU A 105 17.48 12.01 10.86
CA LEU A 105 18.06 13.30 11.31
C LEU A 105 17.39 13.86 12.57
N ILE A 106 16.26 13.30 12.99
CA ILE A 106 15.58 13.71 14.22
C ILE A 106 16.33 13.11 15.42
N PRO A 107 16.90 13.92 16.34
CA PRO A 107 17.74 13.43 17.45
C PRO A 107 17.03 12.43 18.36
N LYS A 108 15.69 12.54 18.47
CA LYS A 108 14.84 11.64 19.26
C LYS A 108 14.79 10.20 18.70
N TYR A 109 15.09 10.02 17.41
CA TYR A 109 14.96 8.74 16.71
C TYR A 109 16.30 8.14 16.25
N ALA A 110 17.39 8.93 16.27
CA ALA A 110 18.70 8.55 15.75
C ALA A 110 19.26 7.24 16.34
N ASP A 111 19.11 7.02 17.66
CA ASP A 111 19.60 5.79 18.34
C ASP A 111 18.55 4.68 18.46
N THR A 112 17.36 4.89 17.90
CA THR A 112 16.24 3.95 18.05
C THR A 112 16.18 2.96 16.88
N LEU A 113 15.41 1.88 17.07
CA LEU A 113 15.07 0.94 15.99
C LEU A 113 14.41 1.63 14.78
N ILE A 114 13.81 2.81 14.98
CA ILE A 114 13.14 3.59 13.94
C ILE A 114 14.14 4.05 12.89
N ALA A 115 15.26 4.68 13.27
CA ALA A 115 16.27 5.16 12.32
C ALA A 115 16.93 4.03 11.52
N LYS A 116 17.11 2.84 12.13
CA LYS A 116 17.68 1.67 11.45
C LYS A 116 16.73 1.05 10.43
N ASN A 117 15.42 1.08 10.70
CA ASN A 117 14.43 0.40 9.87
C ASN A 117 13.68 1.34 8.91
N VAL A 118 13.81 2.66 9.04
CA VAL A 118 13.05 3.61 8.21
C VAL A 118 13.36 3.51 6.73
N ALA A 119 14.63 3.29 6.35
CA ALA A 119 14.99 3.09 4.95
C ALA A 119 14.30 1.85 4.37
N LEU A 120 14.22 0.76 5.14
CA LEU A 120 13.55 -0.47 4.72
C LEU A 120 12.04 -0.28 4.60
N VAL A 121 11.40 0.39 5.56
CA VAL A 121 9.95 0.64 5.55
C VAL A 121 9.57 1.61 4.43
N SER A 122 10.35 2.67 4.20
CA SER A 122 10.16 3.59 3.07
C SER A 122 10.33 2.89 1.72
N LEU A 123 11.32 1.99 1.59
CA LEU A 123 11.53 1.21 0.38
C LEU A 123 10.38 0.25 0.11
N THR A 124 9.96 -0.53 1.11
CA THR A 124 8.83 -1.46 0.98
C THR A 124 7.52 -0.72 0.66
N THR A 125 7.31 0.45 1.27
CA THR A 125 6.16 1.31 0.99
C THR A 125 6.21 1.88 -0.44
N SER A 126 7.39 2.24 -0.94
CA SER A 126 7.58 2.70 -2.32
C SER A 126 7.20 1.61 -3.33
N PHE A 127 7.65 0.37 -3.10
CA PHE A 127 7.25 -0.78 -3.92
C PHE A 127 5.76 -1.05 -3.84
N ALA A 128 5.15 -0.96 -2.65
CA ALA A 128 3.72 -1.15 -2.47
C ALA A 128 2.90 -0.11 -3.24
N LEU A 129 3.29 1.17 -3.21
CA LEU A 129 2.63 2.24 -3.97
C LEU A 129 2.84 2.08 -5.48
N ALA A 130 4.03 1.70 -5.92
CA ALA A 130 4.32 1.41 -7.33
C ALA A 130 3.48 0.23 -7.84
N ALA A 131 3.43 -0.87 -7.08
CA ALA A 131 2.60 -2.04 -7.38
C ALA A 131 1.09 -1.71 -7.38
N GLY A 132 0.65 -0.86 -6.44
CA GLY A 132 -0.70 -0.31 -6.41
C GLY A 132 -1.05 0.51 -7.65
N THR A 133 -0.05 1.14 -8.27
CA THR A 133 -0.23 1.92 -9.51
C THR A 133 -0.40 1.01 -10.73
N ILE A 134 0.43 -0.02 -10.87
CA ILE A 134 0.27 -1.05 -11.92
C ILE A 134 -1.09 -1.74 -11.78
N SER A 135 -1.46 -2.05 -10.54
CA SER A 135 -2.76 -2.59 -10.17
C SER A 135 -3.93 -1.69 -10.58
N SER A 136 -3.81 -0.37 -10.40
CA SER A 136 -4.83 0.59 -10.85
C SER A 136 -4.99 0.61 -12.37
N LEU A 137 -3.89 0.41 -13.11
CA LEU A 137 -3.87 0.31 -14.57
C LEU A 137 -4.55 -0.99 -15.06
N LEU A 138 -4.40 -2.10 -14.34
CA LEU A 138 -5.11 -3.36 -14.61
C LEU A 138 -6.61 -3.29 -14.30
N GLN A 139 -6.99 -2.64 -13.20
CA GLN A 139 -8.39 -2.35 -12.89
C GLN A 139 -9.03 -1.48 -13.97
N TYR A 140 -8.26 -0.51 -14.47
CA TYR A 140 -8.67 0.40 -15.52
C TYR A 140 -8.91 -0.31 -16.86
N ARG A 141 -8.04 -1.24 -17.26
CA ARG A 141 -8.23 -2.09 -18.46
C ARG A 141 -9.31 -3.18 -18.30
N LEU A 142 -10.21 -3.06 -17.31
CA LEU A 142 -11.33 -3.98 -17.03
C LEU A 142 -10.93 -5.44 -16.73
N LYS A 143 -9.64 -5.73 -16.48
CA LYS A 143 -9.15 -7.04 -16.02
C LYS A 143 -9.27 -7.19 -14.50
N MET A 144 -10.42 -6.82 -13.93
CA MET A 144 -10.63 -6.75 -12.47
C MET A 144 -10.50 -8.11 -11.75
N ILE A 145 -10.76 -9.22 -12.44
CA ILE A 145 -10.54 -10.58 -11.91
C ILE A 145 -9.06 -10.79 -11.58
N TRP A 146 -8.17 -10.45 -12.50
CA TRP A 146 -6.72 -10.59 -12.31
C TRP A 146 -6.18 -9.68 -11.21
N PHE A 147 -6.70 -8.47 -11.10
CA PHE A 147 -6.35 -7.56 -10.01
C PHE A 147 -6.79 -8.10 -8.64
N SER A 148 -8.02 -8.58 -8.53
CA SER A 148 -8.56 -9.10 -7.26
C SER A 148 -7.81 -10.36 -6.80
N VAL A 149 -7.48 -11.26 -7.74
CA VAL A 149 -6.66 -12.45 -7.46
C VAL A 149 -5.26 -12.05 -7.00
N ALA A 150 -4.60 -11.08 -7.67
CA ALA A 150 -3.28 -10.60 -7.27
C ALA A 150 -3.27 -9.98 -5.86
N GLN A 151 -4.32 -9.23 -5.48
CA GLN A 151 -4.46 -8.68 -4.14
C GLN A 151 -4.62 -9.75 -3.06
N ILE A 152 -5.50 -10.73 -3.30
CA ILE A 152 -5.74 -11.83 -2.37
C ILE A 152 -4.47 -12.66 -2.19
N LEU A 153 -3.80 -13.03 -3.28
CA LEU A 153 -2.53 -13.76 -3.23
C LEU A 153 -1.45 -12.96 -2.49
N GLY A 154 -1.32 -11.66 -2.77
CA GLY A 154 -0.37 -10.79 -2.06
C GLY A 154 -0.62 -10.75 -0.56
N LYS A 155 -1.89 -10.68 -0.13
CA LYS A 155 -2.26 -10.73 1.29
C LYS A 155 -1.97 -12.09 1.92
N ILE A 156 -2.24 -13.19 1.24
CA ILE A 156 -1.91 -14.53 1.72
C ILE A 156 -0.40 -14.67 1.92
N VAL A 157 0.41 -14.26 0.93
CA VAL A 157 1.88 -14.28 1.02
C VAL A 157 2.39 -13.42 2.17
N THR A 158 1.79 -12.26 2.41
CA THR A 158 2.16 -11.39 3.53
C THR A 158 1.90 -12.08 4.87
N VAL A 159 0.73 -12.71 5.04
CA VAL A 159 0.35 -13.39 6.28
C VAL A 159 1.22 -14.62 6.53
N THR A 160 1.46 -15.44 5.50
CA THR A 160 2.34 -16.60 5.63
C THR A 160 3.77 -16.19 5.92
N GLY A 161 4.27 -15.10 5.31
CA GLY A 161 5.58 -14.52 5.62
C GLY A 161 5.69 -14.08 7.08
N ILE A 162 4.70 -13.36 7.61
CA ILE A 162 4.65 -12.98 9.04
C ILE A 162 4.70 -14.22 9.93
N PHE A 163 3.91 -15.26 9.62
CA PHE A 163 3.90 -16.50 10.39
C PHE A 163 5.26 -17.22 10.39
N PHE A 164 5.93 -17.28 9.24
CA PHE A 164 7.28 -17.86 9.14
C PHE A 164 8.32 -17.07 9.93
N VAL A 165 8.29 -15.73 9.86
CA VAL A 165 9.22 -14.88 10.61
C VAL A 165 9.01 -15.03 12.11
N ILE A 166 7.75 -15.06 12.58
CA ILE A 166 7.44 -15.30 14.00
C ILE A 166 7.99 -16.67 14.43
N LYS A 167 7.73 -17.73 13.64
CA LYS A 167 8.22 -19.08 13.96
C LYS A 167 9.75 -19.16 13.96
N ALA A 168 10.42 -18.48 13.02
CA ALA A 168 11.89 -18.39 13.00
C ALA A 168 12.45 -17.62 14.21
N SER A 169 11.77 -16.55 14.64
CA SER A 169 12.17 -15.77 15.83
C SER A 169 11.94 -16.49 17.16
N MET A 170 11.01 -17.46 17.21
CA MET A 170 10.79 -18.30 18.38
C MET A 170 11.81 -19.44 18.53
N PHE A 171 12.60 -19.73 17.48
CA PHE A 171 13.58 -20.82 17.44
C PHE A 171 15.05 -20.34 17.50
N SER A 172 15.29 -19.05 17.71
CA SER A 172 16.62 -18.44 17.91
C SER A 172 16.71 -17.79 19.28
#